data_AF-A0A445FP16-F1
#
_entry.id   AF-A0A445FP16-F1
#
_cell.length_a   1.000
_cell.length_b   1.000
_cell.length_c   1.000
_cell.angle_alpha   90.00
_cell.angle_beta   90.00
_cell.angle_gamma   90.00
#
_symmetry.space_group_name_H-M   'P 1'
#
loop_
_entity.id
_entity.type
_entity.pdbx_description
1 polymer ?
#
loop_
_entity_poly.entity_id
_entity_poly.type
_entity_poly.pdbx_seq_one_letter_code
_entity_poly.pdbx_strand_id
1 'polypeptide(L)'
;MVGFYYATKKLAWEIFDIDGRIKYKIEVPWQNIMGMQAIVEENKSEILQIELAKAPPFFRHIDPNPRSHPQWEPSKDFTGGHALKYRRHYLGFALGDLSKNYQKLIQSDNRLLELSRQIPSSRLSSPFF
;
A
#
# COMPACT_ATOMS: atom_id res chain seq x y z
N MET A 1 -7.04 -12.13 34.56
CA MET A 1 -6.88 -12.35 33.10
C MET A 1 -6.52 -11.00 32.50
N VAL A 2 -5.33 -10.86 31.89
CA VAL A 2 -4.90 -9.59 31.28
C VAL A 2 -4.99 -9.76 29.77
N GLY A 3 -5.84 -8.96 29.13
CA GLY A 3 -5.90 -8.85 27.68
C GLY A 3 -4.96 -7.76 27.21
N PHE A 4 -3.99 -8.12 26.38
CA PHE A 4 -3.10 -7.18 25.70
C PHE A 4 -3.44 -7.22 24.21
N TYR A 5 -3.88 -6.09 23.64
CA TYR A 5 -4.29 -5.99 22.25
C TYR A 5 -3.55 -4.83 21.57
N TYR A 6 -3.00 -5.10 20.39
CA TYR A 6 -2.38 -4.10 19.53
C TYR A 6 -2.93 -4.27 18.12
N ALA A 7 -3.43 -3.18 17.52
CA ALA A 7 -3.95 -3.19 16.16
C ALA A 7 -2.82 -2.94 15.16
N THR A 8 -2.76 -3.72 14.09
CA THR A 8 -1.72 -3.60 13.07
C THR A 8 -2.06 -2.48 12.10
N LYS A 9 -1.29 -1.39 12.15
CA LYS A 9 -1.34 -0.28 11.19
C LYS A 9 -0.69 -0.70 9.86
N LYS A 10 -1.50 -0.92 8.82
CA LYS A 10 -1.05 -1.37 7.49
C LYS A 10 -1.79 -0.64 6.37
N LEU A 11 -1.11 -0.45 5.24
CA LEU A 11 -1.71 -0.09 3.96
C LEU A 11 -1.98 -1.39 3.21
N ALA A 12 -3.23 -1.60 2.80
CA ALA A 12 -3.59 -2.71 1.94
C ALA A 12 -3.85 -2.17 0.54
N TRP A 13 -3.17 -2.74 -0.45
CA TRP A 13 -3.43 -2.49 -1.87
C TRP A 13 -4.12 -3.71 -2.44
N GLU A 14 -5.41 -3.57 -2.76
CA GLU A 14 -6.22 -4.62 -3.37
C GLU A 14 -6.18 -4.52 -4.90
N ILE A 15 -6.04 -5.67 -5.54
CA ILE A 15 -6.00 -5.83 -7.00
C ILE A 15 -7.27 -6.58 -7.40
N PHE A 16 -8.06 -5.92 -8.25
CA PHE A 16 -9.32 -6.42 -8.79
C PHE A 16 -9.09 -7.00 -10.19
N ASP A 17 -9.87 -8.00 -10.56
CA ASP A 17 -9.94 -8.49 -11.94
C ASP A 17 -10.87 -7.63 -12.81
N ILE A 18 -11.03 -8.03 -14.07
CA ILE A 18 -11.86 -7.30 -15.05
C ILE A 18 -13.35 -7.29 -14.68
N ASP A 19 -13.81 -8.25 -13.88
CA ASP A 19 -15.18 -8.35 -13.41
C ASP A 19 -15.38 -7.60 -12.08
N GLY A 20 -14.35 -6.88 -11.61
CA GLY A 20 -14.38 -6.14 -10.35
C GLY A 20 -14.31 -7.03 -9.11
N ARG A 21 -13.82 -8.28 -9.24
CA ARG A 21 -13.64 -9.18 -8.10
C ARG A 21 -12.23 -9.03 -7.54
N ILE A 22 -12.14 -8.97 -6.21
CA ILE A 22 -10.86 -8.91 -5.50
C ILE A 22 -10.11 -10.23 -5.73
N LYS A 23 -8.86 -10.13 -6.19
CA LYS A 23 -8.04 -11.30 -6.53
C LYS A 23 -6.78 -11.39 -5.69
N TYR A 24 -6.10 -10.27 -5.49
CA TYR A 24 -4.86 -10.22 -4.74
C TYR A 24 -4.80 -8.99 -3.86
N LYS A 25 -3.90 -9.00 -2.88
CA LYS A 25 -3.48 -7.79 -2.20
C LYS A 25 -2.01 -7.80 -1.84
N ILE A 26 -1.47 -6.60 -1.69
CA ILE A 26 -0.18 -6.32 -1.06
C ILE A 26 -0.47 -5.64 0.28
N GLU A 27 0.07 -6.16 1.38
CA GLU A 27 -0.05 -5.50 2.68
C GLU A 27 1.29 -4.87 3.06
N VAL A 28 1.31 -3.56 3.24
CA VAL A 28 2.50 -2.82 3.67
C VAL A 28 2.29 -2.34 5.10
N PRO A 29 2.97 -2.95 6.09
CA PRO A 29 2.98 -2.41 7.43
C PRO A 29 3.53 -0.98 7.43
N TRP A 30 2.85 -0.04 8.12
CA TRP A 30 3.24 1.37 8.09
C TRP A 30 4.69 1.56 8.54
N GLN A 31 5.18 0.71 9.45
CA GLN A 31 6.57 0.77 9.90
C GLN A 31 7.62 0.58 8.81
N ASN A 32 7.25 -0.05 7.68
CA ASN A 32 8.16 -0.27 6.56
C ASN A 32 8.14 0.87 5.53
N ILE A 33 7.23 1.84 5.64
CA ILE A 33 7.18 2.99 4.73
C ILE A 33 8.29 3.97 5.12
N MET A 34 9.23 4.19 4.20
CA MET A 34 10.38 5.09 4.33
C MET A 34 10.17 6.45 3.68
N GLY A 35 9.20 6.56 2.78
CA GLY A 35 8.83 7.81 2.12
C GLY A 35 7.45 7.65 1.50
N MET A 36 6.69 8.74 1.44
CA MET A 36 5.40 8.75 0.77
C MET A 36 5.10 10.14 0.22
N GLN A 37 4.44 10.20 -0.94
CA GLN A 37 3.88 11.44 -1.46
C GLN A 37 2.64 11.16 -2.32
N ALA A 38 1.71 12.11 -2.32
CA ALA A 38 0.65 12.16 -3.31
C ALA A 38 1.10 13.08 -4.46
N ILE A 39 1.03 12.56 -5.69
CA ILE A 39 1.30 13.30 -6.92
C ILE A 39 -0.05 13.47 -7.62
N VAL A 40 -0.41 14.70 -7.98
CA VAL A 40 -1.61 14.98 -8.75
C VAL A 40 -1.17 15.40 -10.14
N GLU A 41 -1.45 14.57 -11.15
CA GLU A 41 -1.21 14.95 -12.55
C GLU A 41 -2.43 15.71 -13.08
N GLU A 42 -2.20 16.91 -13.62
CA GLU A 42 -3.27 17.73 -14.18
C GLU A 42 -4.09 16.93 -15.21
N ASN A 43 -5.40 16.83 -14.96
CA ASN A 43 -6.40 16.18 -15.81
C ASN A 43 -6.18 14.68 -16.12
N LYS A 44 -5.37 13.95 -15.33
CA LYS A 44 -5.10 12.53 -15.59
C LYS A 44 -5.45 11.61 -14.43
N SER A 45 -4.63 11.61 -13.39
CA SER A 45 -4.74 10.63 -12.29
C SER A 45 -4.03 11.13 -11.05
N GLU A 46 -4.40 10.57 -9.91
CA GLU A 46 -3.68 10.80 -8.65
C GLU A 46 -2.80 9.58 -8.37
N ILE A 47 -1.55 9.81 -7.97
CA ILE A 47 -0.59 8.75 -7.73
C ILE A 47 -0.13 8.83 -6.28
N LEU A 48 -0.31 7.73 -5.54
CA LEU A 48 0.39 7.53 -4.27
C LEU A 48 1.73 6.87 -4.57
N GLN A 49 2.81 7.62 -4.38
CA GLN A 49 4.14 7.07 -4.39
C GLN A 49 4.52 6.67 -2.96
N ILE A 50 5.03 5.45 -2.78
CA ILE A 50 5.62 4.98 -1.52
C ILE A 50 7.00 4.39 -1.76
N GLU A 51 7.90 4.59 -0.80
CA GLU A 51 9.21 3.94 -0.74
C GLU A 51 9.27 3.00 0.48
N LEU A 52 9.68 1.75 0.29
CA LEU A 52 9.65 0.71 1.31
C LEU A 52 11.05 0.31 1.79
N ALA A 53 11.14 -0.04 3.08
CA ALA A 53 12.36 -0.56 3.70
C ALA A 53 12.65 -2.03 3.34
N LYS A 54 11.59 -2.81 3.05
CA LYS A 54 11.68 -4.23 2.68
C LYS A 54 10.54 -4.61 1.74
N ALA A 55 10.76 -5.68 0.97
CA ALA A 55 9.76 -6.22 0.06
C ALA A 55 8.45 -6.57 0.81
N PRO A 56 7.28 -6.25 0.24
CA PRO A 56 6.01 -6.45 0.92
C PRO A 56 5.50 -7.89 0.79
N PRO A 57 4.68 -8.38 1.75
CA PRO A 57 3.96 -9.64 1.63
C PRO A 57 2.80 -9.56 0.63
N PHE A 58 2.56 -10.70 -0.04
CA PHE A 58 1.49 -10.88 -1.02
C PHE A 58 0.45 -11.86 -0.50
N PHE A 59 -0.81 -11.60 -0.81
CA PHE A 59 -1.91 -12.48 -0.47
C PHE A 59 -2.83 -12.66 -1.66
N ARG A 60 -3.41 -13.84 -1.80
CA ARG A 60 -4.49 -14.10 -2.76
C ARG A 60 -5.81 -14.23 -2.02
N HIS A 61 -6.87 -13.75 -2.66
CA HIS A 61 -8.21 -13.97 -2.18
C HIS A 61 -8.55 -15.46 -2.33
N ILE A 62 -9.11 -16.03 -1.27
CA ILE A 62 -9.77 -17.33 -1.29
C ILE A 62 -11.23 -17.08 -0.99
N ASP A 63 -12.11 -17.66 -1.80
CA ASP A 63 -13.55 -17.48 -1.70
C ASP A 63 -14.15 -18.76 -1.11
N PRO A 64 -14.29 -18.89 0.22
CA PRO A 64 -14.84 -20.11 0.79
C PRO A 64 -16.36 -20.12 0.64
N ASN A 65 -16.99 -18.95 0.45
CA ASN A 65 -18.44 -18.75 0.33
C ASN A 65 -18.74 -17.26 0.04
N PRO A 66 -19.57 -16.91 -0.96
CA PRO A 66 -19.96 -15.52 -1.27
C PRO A 66 -20.71 -14.77 -0.14
N ARG A 67 -21.13 -15.46 0.92
CA ARG A 67 -21.74 -14.85 2.12
C ARG A 67 -20.75 -14.60 3.27
N SER A 68 -19.47 -14.92 3.11
CA SER A 68 -18.45 -14.78 4.14
C SER A 68 -17.53 -13.60 3.89
N HIS A 69 -16.87 -13.11 4.94
CA HIS A 69 -15.85 -12.08 4.79
C HIS A 69 -14.70 -12.55 3.89
N PRO A 70 -14.09 -11.66 3.08
CA PRO A 70 -12.95 -11.99 2.24
C PRO A 70 -11.86 -12.70 3.02
N GLN A 71 -11.55 -13.94 2.64
CA GLN A 71 -10.45 -14.69 3.23
C GLN A 71 -9.20 -14.53 2.37
N TRP A 72 -8.04 -14.53 3.04
CA TRP A 72 -6.76 -14.23 2.44
C TRP A 72 -5.74 -15.27 2.88
N GLU A 73 -5.00 -15.83 1.93
CA GLU A 73 -3.86 -16.67 2.22
C GLU A 73 -2.57 -16.09 1.61
N PRO A 74 -1.39 -16.37 2.19
CA PRO A 74 -0.12 -15.98 1.60
C PRO A 74 -0.01 -16.45 0.14
N SER A 75 0.50 -15.58 -0.72
CA SER A 75 0.70 -15.86 -2.14
C SER A 75 2.16 -15.64 -2.55
N LYS A 76 2.53 -16.21 -3.69
CA LYS A 76 3.72 -15.79 -4.43
C LYS A 76 3.52 -14.39 -5.01
N ASP A 77 4.62 -13.75 -5.40
CA ASP A 77 4.59 -12.48 -6.12
C ASP A 77 3.78 -12.61 -7.42
N PHE A 78 2.86 -11.68 -7.63
CA PHE A 78 2.03 -11.58 -8.84
C PHE A 78 2.39 -10.34 -9.67
N THR A 79 3.51 -9.67 -9.34
CA THR A 79 3.95 -8.43 -9.98
C THR A 79 5.08 -8.66 -11.00
N GLY A 80 5.41 -9.92 -11.29
CA GLY A 80 6.53 -10.27 -12.17
C GLY A 80 7.90 -9.97 -11.55
N GLY A 81 8.00 -10.00 -10.22
CA GLY A 81 9.21 -9.73 -9.45
C GLY A 81 9.46 -8.25 -9.16
N HIS A 82 8.65 -7.33 -9.69
CA HIS A 82 8.86 -5.89 -9.51
C HIS A 82 8.74 -5.46 -8.05
N ALA A 83 7.72 -5.94 -7.34
CA ALA A 83 7.50 -5.60 -5.94
C ALA A 83 8.54 -6.21 -4.99
N LEU A 84 9.22 -7.29 -5.41
CA LEU A 84 10.34 -7.89 -4.69
C LEU A 84 11.68 -7.21 -4.99
N LYS A 85 11.81 -6.55 -6.15
CA LYS A 85 13.06 -5.98 -6.64
C LYS A 85 13.20 -4.50 -6.29
N TYR A 86 12.16 -3.71 -6.48
CA TYR A 86 12.21 -2.24 -6.39
C TYR A 86 11.58 -1.74 -5.09
N ARG A 87 12.21 -0.77 -4.43
CA ARG A 87 11.68 -0.16 -3.19
C ARG A 87 10.55 0.84 -3.41
N ARG A 88 10.51 1.46 -4.59
CA ARG A 88 9.54 2.52 -4.92
C ARG A 88 8.39 1.94 -5.72
N HIS A 89 7.19 2.23 -5.25
CA HIS A 89 5.95 1.80 -5.87
C HIS A 89 5.03 2.99 -6.11
N TYR A 90 4.24 2.88 -7.16
CA TYR A 90 3.32 3.91 -7.62
C TYR A 90 1.93 3.28 -7.72
N LEU A 91 0.98 3.83 -6.98
CA LEU A 91 -0.41 3.39 -6.98
C LEU A 91 -1.24 4.48 -7.65
N GLY A 92 -1.80 4.18 -8.82
CA GLY A 92 -2.67 5.10 -9.55
C GLY A 92 -4.11 5.04 -9.06
N PHE A 93 -4.75 6.20 -8.96
CA PHE A 93 -6.14 6.41 -8.56
C PHE A 93 -6.85 7.30 -9.57
N ALA A 94 -8.17 7.13 -9.69
CA ALA A 94 -8.99 8.09 -10.39
C ALA A 94 -8.95 9.45 -9.67
N LEU A 95 -9.23 10.53 -10.40
CA LEU A 95 -9.14 11.88 -9.87
C LEU A 95 -10.11 12.08 -8.69
N GLY A 96 -9.57 12.44 -7.53
CA GLY A 96 -10.31 12.74 -6.29
C GLY A 96 -10.41 11.58 -5.29
N ASP A 97 -10.04 10.36 -5.69
CA ASP A 97 -10.08 9.17 -4.83
C ASP A 97 -8.90 9.11 -3.85
N LEU A 98 -7.71 9.54 -4.28
CA LEU A 98 -6.54 9.57 -3.42
C LEU A 98 -6.61 10.75 -2.46
N SER A 99 -6.92 11.96 -2.95
CA SER A 99 -6.84 13.19 -2.14
C SER A 99 -7.58 13.11 -0.80
N LYS A 100 -8.81 12.58 -0.81
CA LYS A 100 -9.64 12.43 0.41
C LYS A 100 -9.06 11.41 1.39
N ASN A 101 -8.56 10.28 0.88
CA ASN A 101 -8.05 9.18 1.69
C ASN A 101 -6.62 9.44 2.19
N TYR A 102 -5.81 10.13 1.38
CA TYR A 102 -4.44 10.50 1.70
C TYR A 102 -4.37 11.44 2.91
N GLN A 103 -5.21 12.48 2.95
CA GLN A 103 -5.28 13.40 4.09
C GLN A 103 -5.63 12.67 5.38
N LYS A 104 -6.61 11.77 5.35
CA LYS A 104 -6.97 10.94 6.50
C LYS A 104 -5.81 10.01 6.92
N LEU A 105 -5.12 9.41 5.95
CA LEU A 105 -3.98 8.53 6.20
C LEU A 105 -2.86 9.26 6.95
N ILE A 106 -2.41 10.41 6.45
CA ILE A 106 -1.31 11.16 7.10
C ILE A 106 -1.72 11.75 8.45
N GLN A 107 -2.99 12.13 8.65
CA GLN A 107 -3.49 12.62 9.93
C GLN A 107 -3.62 11.52 11.00
N SER A 108 -3.73 10.25 10.59
CA SER A 108 -3.87 9.12 11.50
C SER A 108 -2.57 8.68 12.20
N ASP A 109 -1.42 9.22 11.77
CA ASP A 109 -0.10 8.84 12.28
C ASP A 109 0.96 9.93 12.06
N ASN A 110 1.56 10.40 13.15
CA ASN A 110 2.59 11.45 13.10
C ASN A 110 3.79 11.06 12.22
N ARG A 111 4.17 9.79 12.18
CA ARG A 111 5.30 9.34 11.37
C ARG A 111 4.96 9.42 9.88
N LEU A 112 3.76 9.01 9.49
CA LEU A 112 3.30 9.16 8.11
C LEU A 112 3.20 10.64 7.71
N LEU A 113 2.72 11.50 8.61
CA LEU A 113 2.71 12.95 8.39
C LEU A 113 4.11 13.52 8.14
N GLU A 114 5.09 13.15 8.97
CA GLU A 114 6.49 13.57 8.78
C GLU A 114 7.06 13.05 7.47
N LEU A 115 6.80 11.79 7.12
CA LEU A 115 7.22 11.19 5.85
C LEU A 115 6.62 11.92 4.65
N SER A 116 5.37 12.37 4.73
CA SER A 116 4.68 13.08 3.64
C SER A 116 5.21 14.49 3.37
N ARG A 117 5.85 15.12 4.35
CA ARG A 117 6.42 16.48 4.26
C ARG A 117 7.84 16.49 3.71
N GLN A 118 8.48 15.33 3.65
CA GLN A 118 9.84 15.23 3.14
C GLN A 118 9.78 15.03 1.64
N ILE A 119 10.54 15.85 0.89
CA ILE A 119 10.75 15.61 -0.54
C ILE A 119 11.34 14.19 -0.66
N PRO A 120 10.80 13.30 -1.51
CA PRO A 120 11.42 12.02 -1.77
C PRO A 120 12.65 12.22 -2.68
N SER A 121 13.62 12.99 -2.20
CA SER A 121 15.01 12.73 -2.50
C SER A 121 15.26 11.35 -1.94
N SER A 122 15.38 10.35 -2.81
CA SER A 122 15.51 8.94 -2.42
C SER A 122 16.43 8.79 -1.22
N ARG A 123 15.87 8.41 -0.06
CA ARG A 123 16.64 8.31 1.19
C ARG A 123 17.81 7.33 1.04
N LEU A 124 17.66 6.41 0.10
CA LEU A 124 18.65 5.44 -0.29
C LEU A 124 19.10 5.71 -1.73
N SER A 125 20.40 5.58 -1.99
CA SER A 125 20.98 5.75 -3.32
C SER A 125 20.53 4.66 -4.31
N SER A 126 20.16 3.49 -3.81
CA SER A 126 19.71 2.35 -4.62
C SER A 126 18.17 2.29 -4.71
N PRO A 127 17.60 2.08 -5.92
CA PRO A 127 16.18 1.81 -6.08
C PRO A 127 15.80 0.37 -5.68
N PHE A 128 16.77 -0.49 -5.33
CA PHE A 128 16.58 -1.92 -5.06
C PHE A 128 16.64 -2.27 -3.56
N PHE A 129 15.92 -3.32 -3.16
CA PHE A 129 15.93 -3.87 -1.79
C PHE A 129 17.28 -4.45 -1.35
#